data_AF-A0A9D2JUF7-F1
#
_entry.id   AF-A0A9D2JUF7-F1
#
_cell.length_a   1.000
_cell.length_b   1.000
_cell.length_c   1.000
_cell.angle_alpha   90.00
_cell.angle_beta   90.00
_cell.angle_gamma   90.00
#
_symmetry.space_group_name_H-M   'P 1'
#
loop_
_entity.id
_entity.type
_entity.pdbx_description
1 polymer ?
#
loop_
_entity_poly.entity_id
_entity_poly.type
_entity_poly.pdbx_seq_one_letter_code
_entity_poly.pdbx_strand_id
1 'polypeptide(L)' 'QGRILVPQTLREFAGLNKDVVLTGNLTRIEVWSKEKWLENSNYEDMDAIAEGMQNMGIVI' A
#
# COMPACT_ATOMS: atom_id res chain seq x y z
N GLN A 1 5.89 1.96 -25.28
CA GLN A 1 6.73 1.85 -24.07
C GLN A 1 6.08 2.68 -22.97
N GLY A 2 5.77 2.11 -21.80
CA GLY A 2 4.98 2.76 -20.75
C GLY A 2 5.81 3.11 -19.51
N ARG A 3 6.50 4.24 -19.53
CA ARG A 3 7.15 4.79 -18.34
C ARG A 3 6.34 5.98 -17.85
N ILE A 4 6.09 6.03 -16.55
CA ILE A 4 5.42 7.16 -15.91
C ILE A 4 6.46 7.83 -15.03
N LEU A 5 6.61 9.14 -15.17
CA LEU A 5 7.45 9.93 -14.30
C LEU A 5 6.67 10.27 -13.04
N VAL A 6 7.17 9.82 -11.88
CA VAL A 6 6.56 10.17 -10.59
C VAL A 6 7.15 11.52 -10.11
N PRO A 7 6.32 12.54 -9.85
CA PRO A 7 6.75 13.79 -9.24
C PRO A 7 7.57 13.58 -7.97
N GLN A 8 8.59 14.43 -7.74
CA GLN A 8 9.51 14.29 -6.61
C GLN A 8 8.77 14.34 -5.27
N THR A 9 7.82 15.26 -5.10
CA THR A 9 7.01 15.38 -3.88
C THR A 9 6.26 14.08 -3.55
N LEU A 10 5.74 13.37 -4.56
CA LEU A 10 5.05 12.10 -4.36
C LEU A 10 6.03 10.96 -4.03
N ARG A 11 7.23 10.98 -4.62
CA ARG A 11 8.30 10.03 -4.25
C ARG A 11 8.74 10.20 -2.81
N GLU A 12 8.92 11.44 -2.36
CA GLU A 12 9.31 11.76 -0.98
C GLU A 12 8.21 11.38 0.00
N PHE A 13 6.96 11.77 -0.28
CA PHE A 13 5.80 11.40 0.53
C PHE A 13 5.67 9.88 0.70
N ALA A 14 5.72 9.14 -0.42
CA ALA A 14 5.61 7.69 -0.39
C ALA A 14 6.89 6.98 0.08
N GLY A 15 8.02 7.67 0.23
CA GLY A 15 9.31 7.07 0.62
C GLY A 15 9.89 6.13 -0.44
N LEU A 16 9.67 6.44 -1.72
CA LEU A 16 10.10 5.62 -2.85
C LEU A 16 11.60 5.83 -3.13
N ASN A 17 12.43 4.93 -2.63
CA ASN A 17 13.89 5.01 -2.79
C ASN A 17 14.39 4.15 -3.97
N LYS A 18 14.50 2.84 -3.77
CA LYS A 18 15.15 1.92 -4.73
C LYS A 18 14.24 0.78 -5.14
N ASP A 19 13.76 0.01 -4.15
CA ASP A 19 12.84 -1.08 -4.38
C ASP A 19 11.40 -0.60 -4.14
N VAL A 20 10.53 -0.89 -5.10
CA VAL A 20 9.10 -0.57 -5.04
C VAL A 20 8.28 -1.83 -5.25
N VAL A 21 7.10 -1.86 -4.64
CA VAL A 21 6.10 -2.92 -4.83
C VAL A 21 4.93 -2.30 -5.60
N LEU A 22 4.47 -3.00 -6.63
CA LEU A 22 3.28 -2.62 -7.38
C LEU A 22 2.15 -3.57 -7.00
N THR A 23 1.03 -3.01 -6.56
CA THR A 23 -0.16 -3.80 -6.21
C THR A 23 -1.35 -3.30 -7.00
N GLY A 24 -2.19 -4.23 -7.45
CA GLY A 24 -3.44 -3.91 -8.13
C GLY A 24 -4.59 -4.01 -7.15
N ASN A 25 -5.40 -2.95 -7.06
CA ASN A 25 -6.64 -2.96 -6.31
C ASN A 25 -7.79 -2.63 -7.26
N LEU A 26 -8.31 -3.67 -7.93
CA LEU A 26 -9.44 -3.64 -8.88
C LEU A 26 -9.29 -2.58 -9.99
N THR A 27 -9.63 -1.33 -9.69
CA THR A 27 -9.64 -0.20 -10.62
C THR A 27 -8.40 0.68 -10.53
N ARG A 28 -7.51 0.45 -9.55
CA ARG A 28 -6.31 1.27 -9.33
C ARG A 28 -5.05 0.42 -9.17
N ILE A 29 -3.92 1.03 -9.49
CA ILE A 29 -2.59 0.51 -9.21
C ILE A 29 -2.00 1.36 -8.09
N GLU A 30 -1.48 0.71 -7.06
CA GLU A 30 -0.80 1.36 -5.95
C GLU A 30 0.71 1.10 -6.08
N VAL A 31 1.50 2.12 -5.73
CA VAL A 31 2.96 2.07 -5.76
C VAL A 31 3.46 2.29 -4.36
N TRP A 32 4.10 1.26 -3.80
CA TRP A 32 4.54 1.24 -2.41
C TRP A 32 6.07 1.19 -2.35
N SER A 33 6.65 1.78 -1.31
CA SER A 33 8.03 1.46 -0.96
C SER A 33 8.05 0.05 -0.38
N LYS A 34 9.09 -0.73 -0.70
CA LYS A 34 9.18 -2.12 -0.22
C LYS A 34 9.20 -2.21 1.30
N GLU A 35 9.85 -1.27 1.97
CA GLU A 35 9.93 -1.18 3.42
C GLU A 35 8.55 -0.95 4.04
N LYS A 36 7.83 0.10 3.62
CA LYS A 36 6.48 0.38 4.12
C LYS A 36 5.51 -0.74 3.80
N TRP A 37 5.64 -1.37 2.62
CA TRP A 37 4.83 -2.54 2.29
C TRP A 37 5.02 -3.68 3.29
N LEU A 38 6.26 -3.99 3.67
CA LEU A 38 6.55 -5.05 4.64
C LEU A 38 6.05 -4.73 6.04
N GLU A 39 6.14 -3.46 6.46
CA GLU A 39 5.58 -2.99 7.74
C GLU A 39 4.05 -3.12 7.76
N ASN A 40 3.38 -2.66 6.69
CA ASN A 40 1.91 -2.61 6.61
C ASN A 40 1.25 -3.93 6.19
N SER A 41 1.99 -4.87 5.61
CA SER A 41 1.47 -6.17 5.16
C SER A 41 1.73 -7.27 6.18
N ASN A 42 2.02 -6.91 7.43
CA ASN A 42 2.13 -7.90 8.48
C ASN A 42 0.78 -8.60 8.68
N TYR A 43 0.76 -9.91 8.50
CA TYR A 43 -0.46 -10.72 8.56
C TYR A 43 -1.10 -10.71 9.96
N GLU A 44 -0.31 -10.52 11.01
CA GLU A 44 -0.84 -10.43 12.39
C GLU A 44 -1.73 -9.19 12.59
N ASP A 45 -1.44 -8.09 11.90
CA ASP A 45 -2.27 -6.89 11.95
C ASP A 45 -3.56 -7.05 11.11
N MET A 46 -3.57 -7.89 10.07
CA MET A 46 -4.76 -8.06 9.23
C MET A 46 -5.94 -8.65 10.00
N ASP A 47 -5.73 -9.64 10.86
CA ASP A 47 -6.81 -10.25 11.65
C ASP A 47 -7.39 -9.23 12.66
N ALA A 48 -6.53 -8.45 13.32
CA ALA A 48 -6.94 -7.39 14.24
C ALA A 48 -7.67 -6.23 13.51
N ILE A 49 -7.21 -5.86 12.31
CA ILE A 49 -7.88 -4.88 11.46
C ILE A 49 -9.24 -5.41 11.00
N ALA A 50 -9.34 -6.67 10.61
CA ALA A 50 -10.60 -7.30 10.19
C ALA A 50 -11.62 -7.32 11.35
N GLU A 51 -11.19 -7.66 12.56
CA GLU A 51 -12.02 -7.59 13.77
C GLU A 51 -12.47 -6.15 14.07
N GLY A 52 -11.57 -5.17 13.93
CA GLY A 52 -11.89 -3.75 14.07
C GLY A 52 -12.91 -3.26 13.03
N MET A 53 -12.78 -3.68 11.77
CA MET A 53 -13.70 -3.34 10.69
C MET A 53 -15.09 -3.93 10.91
N GLN A 54 -15.17 -5.18 11.41
CA GLN A 54 -16.43 -5.81 11.81
C GLN A 54 -17.12 -5.02 12.93
N ASN A 55 -16.38 -4.55 13.93
CA ASN A 55 -16.91 -3.71 15.01
C ASN A 55 -17.39 -2.34 14.51
N MET A 56 -16.83 -1.83 13.42
CA MET A 56 -17.27 -0.60 12.76
C MET A 56 -18.44 -0.82 11.76
N GLY A 57 -18.94 -2.05 11.63
CA GLY A 57 -20.02 -2.40 10.70
C GLY A 57 -19.60 -2.43 9.23
N ILE A 58 -18.29 -2.37 8.95
CA ILE A 58 -17.74 -2.53 7.60
C ILE A 58 -17.42 -4.00 7.41
N VAL A 59 -18.28 -4.70 6.67
CA VAL A 59 -18.08 -6.10 6.30
C VAL A 59 -17.37 -6.15 4.95
N ILE A 60 -16.16 -6.70 4.93
CA ILE A 60 -15.40 -7.04 3.72
C ILE A 60 -15.68 -8.48 3.29
#